data_AF-A0A0M3JIR9-F1
#
_entry.id   AF-A0A0M3JIR9-F1
#
_cell.length_a   1.000
_cell.length_b   1.000
_cell.length_c   1.000
_cell.angle_alpha   90.00
_cell.angle_beta   90.00
_cell.angle_gamma   90.00
#
_symmetry.space_group_name_H-M   'P 1'
#
loop_
_entity.id
_entity.type
_entity.pdbx_description
1 polymer ?
#
loop_
_entity_poly.entity_id
_entity_poly.type
_entity_poly.pdbx_seq_one_letter_code
_entity_poly.pdbx_strand_id
1 'polypeptide(L)' 'MAAYKLCKSLLGSASCTVRNISKRFASKMSVREAICTAMDEEMARDSEVFLLGEEVARYGGCYKVSLYLMNK' A
#
# COMPACT_ATOMS: atom_id res chain seq x y z
N MET A 1 51.46 -27.77 -10.37
CA MET A 1 51.11 -26.69 -11.33
C MET A 1 49.74 -26.95 -11.93
N ALA A 2 48.90 -25.91 -11.88
CA ALA A 2 47.88 -25.52 -12.88
C ALA A 2 46.58 -26.32 -13.15
N ALA A 3 46.37 -27.57 -12.75
CA ALA A 3 45.16 -28.29 -13.19
C ALA A 3 43.89 -28.10 -12.32
N TYR A 4 43.99 -28.03 -10.99
CA TYR A 4 42.82 -28.06 -10.10
C TYR A 4 42.16 -26.68 -9.85
N LYS A 5 42.69 -25.61 -10.45
CA LYS A 5 42.23 -24.23 -10.22
C LYS A 5 41.16 -23.75 -11.20
N LEU A 6 40.83 -24.54 -12.22
CA LEU A 6 39.90 -24.15 -13.29
C LEU A 6 38.48 -24.74 -13.17
N CYS A 7 38.24 -25.61 -12.19
CA CYS A 7 36.94 -26.26 -11.97
C CYS A 7 36.22 -25.76 -10.69
N LYS A 8 36.50 -24.53 -10.24
CA LYS A 8 35.83 -23.93 -9.06
C LYS A 8 34.98 -22.70 -9.37
N SER A 9 34.88 -22.30 -10.64
CA SER A 9 34.05 -21.16 -11.07
C SER A 9 32.74 -21.56 -11.75
N LEU A 10 32.50 -22.85 -12.02
CA LEU A 10 31.41 -23.26 -12.93
C LEU A 10 30.30 -24.12 -12.34
N LEU A 11 30.39 -24.61 -11.10
CA LEU A 11 29.31 -25.44 -10.54
C LEU A 11 29.19 -25.19 -9.03
N GLY A 12 28.06 -24.60 -8.59
CA GLY A 12 27.73 -24.68 -7.17
C GLY A 12 26.78 -23.64 -6.57
N SER A 13 25.75 -23.18 -7.28
CA SER A 13 24.35 -23.13 -6.78
C SER A 13 23.48 -22.22 -7.66
N ALA A 14 22.76 -22.87 -8.57
CA ALA A 14 21.51 -22.38 -9.13
C ALA A 14 20.42 -22.35 -8.04
N SER A 15 20.66 -21.66 -6.93
CA SER A 15 19.62 -21.36 -5.94
C SER A 15 19.09 -19.98 -6.25
N CYS A 16 18.17 -19.92 -7.20
CA CYS A 16 17.08 -18.95 -7.31
C CYS A 16 17.16 -17.81 -6.27
N THR A 17 17.92 -16.76 -6.56
CA THR A 17 17.95 -15.54 -5.74
C THR A 17 16.74 -14.66 -6.06
N VAL A 18 15.57 -15.28 -6.21
CA VAL A 18 14.26 -14.63 -6.37
C VAL A 18 13.44 -14.99 -5.14
N ARG A 19 13.93 -14.63 -3.94
CA ARG A 19 13.23 -14.94 -2.69
C ARG A 19 12.67 -13.75 -1.93
N ASN A 20 12.65 -12.53 -2.48
CA ASN A 20 12.13 -11.37 -1.73
C ASN A 20 11.44 -10.26 -2.55
N ILE A 21 10.83 -10.58 -3.69
CA ILE A 21 9.96 -9.61 -4.40
C ILE A 21 8.54 -9.58 -3.80
N SER A 22 8.07 -10.68 -3.21
CA SER A 22 6.65 -10.86 -2.86
C SER A 22 6.16 -10.10 -1.62
N LYS A 23 7.05 -9.48 -0.82
CA LYS A 23 6.66 -8.83 0.45
C LYS A 23 6.70 -7.30 0.44
N ARG A 24 7.02 -6.68 -0.69
CA ARG A 24 7.16 -5.20 -0.79
C ARG A 24 5.94 -4.47 -1.35
N PHE A 25 4.95 -5.19 -1.89
CA PHE A 25 3.79 -4.58 -2.55
C PHE A 25 2.47 -4.66 -1.77
N ALA A 26 2.50 -5.07 -0.50
CA ALA A 26 1.38 -4.83 0.41
C ALA A 26 1.72 -3.60 1.26
N SER A 27 1.33 -2.41 0.80
CA SER A 27 1.34 -1.24 1.66
C SER A 27 0.46 -1.55 2.87
N LYS A 28 1.05 -1.54 4.06
CA LYS A 28 0.29 -1.70 5.30
C LYS A 28 -0.59 -0.46 5.46
N MET A 29 -1.84 -0.54 5.02
CA MET A 29 -2.84 0.48 5.28
C MET A 29 -3.57 0.16 6.57
N SER A 30 -3.81 1.18 7.39
CA SER A 30 -4.76 1.05 8.48
C SER A 30 -6.18 0.94 7.92
N VAL A 31 -7.08 0.28 8.65
CA VAL A 31 -8.50 0.19 8.27
C VAL A 31 -9.11 1.59 8.09
N ARG A 32 -8.67 2.55 8.90
CA ARG A 32 -9.06 3.96 8.79
C ARG A 32 -8.70 4.56 7.44
N GLU A 33 -7.48 4.34 6.97
CA GLU A 33 -7.02 4.86 5.67
C GLU A 33 -7.76 4.19 4.53
N ALA A 34 -7.99 2.87 4.60
CA ALA A 34 -8.72 2.13 3.58
C ALA A 34 -10.13 2.70 3.36
N ILE A 35 -10.86 2.98 4.45
CA ILE A 35 -12.22 3.52 4.39
C ILE A 35 -12.21 4.99 3.92
N CYS A 36 -11.25 5.79 4.38
CA CYS A 36 -11.11 7.18 3.95
C CYS A 36 -10.86 7.29 2.44
N THR A 37 -9.96 6.47 1.91
CA THR A 37 -9.67 6.43 0.46
C THR A 37 -10.87 5.96 -0.34
N ALA A 38 -11.59 4.95 0.12
CA ALA A 38 -12.81 4.48 -0.54
C ALA A 38 -13.89 5.58 -0.61
N MET A 39 -14.09 6.35 0.48
CA MET A 39 -15.04 7.47 0.47
C MET A 39 -14.61 8.60 -0.49
N ASP A 40 -13.32 8.94 -0.55
CA ASP A 40 -12.82 9.95 -1.48
C ASP A 40 -12.97 9.51 -2.94
N GLU A 41 -12.74 8.23 -3.25
CA GLU A 41 -12.94 7.68 -4.59
C GLU A 41 -14.41 7.74 -5.04
N GLU A 42 -15.34 7.40 -4.16
CA GLU A 42 -16.78 7.41 -4.51
C GLU A 42 -17.32 8.84 -4.63
N MET A 43 -16.89 9.76 -3.76
CA MET A 43 -17.24 11.19 -3.90
C MET A 43 -16.62 11.84 -5.15
N ALA A 44 -15.47 11.36 -5.62
CA ALA A 44 -14.87 11.82 -6.87
C ALA A 44 -15.57 11.25 -8.12
N ARG A 45 -16.20 10.08 -7.99
CA ARG A 45 -16.92 9.42 -9.09
C ARG A 45 -18.33 9.97 -9.29
N ASP A 46 -19.02 10.27 -8.20
CA ASP A 46 -20.43 10.69 -8.22
C ASP A 46 -20.65 11.98 -7.42
N SER A 47 -21.19 13.00 -8.10
CA SER A 47 -21.52 14.30 -7.51
C SER A 47 -22.72 14.29 -6.58
N GLU A 48 -23.56 13.24 -6.60
CA GLU A 48 -24.70 13.10 -5.68
C GLU A 48 -24.29 12.49 -4.33
N VAL A 49 -23.06 11.98 -4.19
CA VAL A 49 -22.57 11.39 -2.95
C VAL A 49 -22.00 12.49 -2.05
N PHE A 50 -22.69 12.74 -0.94
CA PHE A 50 -22.25 13.68 0.09
C PHE A 50 -22.39 13.05 1.50
N LEU A 51 -21.58 13.54 2.43
CA LEU A 51 -21.59 13.07 3.82
C LEU A 51 -22.36 14.05 4.70
N LEU A 52 -23.27 13.52 5.53
CA LEU A 52 -23.99 14.26 6.57
C LEU A 52 -23.81 13.56 7.92
N GLY A 53 -23.75 14.34 9.00
CA GLY A 53 -23.69 13.82 10.36
C GLY A 53 -23.05 14.80 11.33
N GLU A 54 -23.06 14.45 12.61
CA GLU A 54 -22.40 15.24 13.65
C GLU A 54 -20.88 15.21 13.46
N GLU A 55 -20.26 16.39 13.52
CA GLU A 55 -18.80 16.55 13.52
C GLU A 55 -18.04 16.04 12.27
N VAL A 56 -18.75 15.61 11.22
CA VAL A 56 -18.16 15.01 10.00
C VAL A 56 -17.30 16.01 9.23
N ALA A 57 -17.70 17.29 9.24
CA ALA A 57 -17.12 18.32 8.38
C ALA A 57 -15.84 18.92 9.00
N ARG A 58 -15.98 19.83 9.96
CA ARG A 58 -14.86 20.61 10.54
C ARG A 58 -13.91 19.79 11.42
N TYR A 59 -14.40 18.68 11.96
CA TYR A 59 -13.63 17.83 12.87
C TYR A 59 -13.21 16.50 12.24
N GLY A 60 -13.78 16.12 11.09
CA GLY A 60 -13.50 14.85 10.41
C GLY A 60 -14.08 13.61 11.10
N GLY A 61 -15.06 13.79 12.01
CA GLY A 61 -15.72 12.74 12.78
C GLY A 61 -14.90 12.17 13.96
N CYS A 62 -15.56 11.35 14.78
CA CYS A 62 -15.01 10.75 16.01
C CYS A 62 -13.78 9.85 15.74
N TYR A 63 -13.77 9.14 14.63
CA TYR A 63 -12.67 8.25 14.20
C TYR A 63 -11.77 8.85 13.13
N LYS A 64 -11.94 10.15 12.84
CA LYS A 64 -11.11 10.87 11.85
C LYS A 64 -11.15 10.25 10.45
N VAL A 65 -12.23 9.58 10.08
CA VAL A 65 -12.36 8.88 8.79
C VAL A 65 -12.71 9.83 7.65
N SER A 66 -13.32 10.98 7.98
CA SER A 66 -13.66 12.03 7.01
C SER A 66 -12.65 13.18 6.99
N LEU A 67 -11.48 12.99 7.61
CA LEU A 67 -10.38 13.94 7.49
C LEU A 67 -10.01 14.09 6.00
N TYR A 68 -9.68 15.32 5.59
CA TYR A 68 -9.29 15.69 4.22
C TYR A 68 -10.43 15.82 3.18
N LEU A 69 -11.66 15.39 3.45
CA LEU A 69 -12.76 15.52 2.49
C LEU A 69 -13.37 16.93 2.38
N MET A 70 -13.14 17.83 3.33
CA MET A 70 -13.81 19.15 3.34
C MET A 70 -13.07 20.28 2.59
N ASN A 71 -11.77 20.13 2.31
CA ASN A 71 -10.96 21.20 1.68
C ASN A 71 -10.71 20.94 0.18
N LYS A 72 -11.62 20.25 -0.50
CA LYS A 72 -11.46 19.84 -1.89
C LYS A 72 -12.48 20.53 -2.78
#